data_AF-A0A6I4IBF1-F1
#
_entry.id   AF-A0A6I4IBF1-F1
#
_cell.length_a   1.000
_cell.length_b   1.000
_cell.length_c   1.000
_cell.angle_alpha   90.00
_cell.angle_beta   90.00
_cell.angle_gamma   90.00
#
_symmetry.space_group_name_H-M   'P 1'
#
loop_
_entity.id
_entity.type
_entity.pdbx_description
1 polymer ?
#
loop_
_entity_poly.entity_id
_entity_poly.type
_entity_poly.pdbx_seq_one_letter_code
_entity_poly.pdbx_strand_id
1 'polypeptide(L)'
;MDKKFVLKLMLGYVAAGLLWLVGGTWLIDQLQLHDYFAGFDLALVVKNTLFLFVSVISLVYIVANYYSQLLARQTILNRQLTESEGRLRHLLNTYEYVMKATNDVIWDYDIANNKLKWLSGYREVFGFTSNDELPVENAFWNMNRIHEDDRKATIKSFKTVLQLKERKWNAEYRYLCADGAYKYVADRGYLILDDNGEPVRMLGAMQDIDVRKNYGLRLEAQNEKLN
;
A
#
# COMPACT_ATOMS: atom_id res chain seq x y z
N MET A 1 -13.39 15.55 18.05
CA MET A 1 -13.25 16.61 19.06
C MET A 1 -11.82 16.61 19.56
N ASP A 2 -11.10 17.75 19.48
CA ASP A 2 -9.68 17.85 19.79
C ASP A 2 -9.42 17.61 21.29
N LYS A 3 -8.36 16.87 21.65
CA LYS A 3 -7.91 16.72 23.06
C LYS A 3 -7.71 18.09 23.71
N LYS A 4 -7.25 19.08 22.93
CA LYS A 4 -7.08 20.47 23.39
C LYS A 4 -8.43 21.14 23.69
N PHE A 5 -9.51 20.75 23.01
CA PHE A 5 -10.84 21.30 23.25
C PHE A 5 -11.44 20.79 24.55
N VAL A 6 -11.36 19.48 24.83
CA VAL A 6 -11.83 18.88 26.09
C VAL A 6 -11.05 19.45 27.28
N LEU A 7 -9.73 19.60 27.13
CA LEU A 7 -8.89 20.20 28.17
C LEU A 7 -9.22 21.68 28.41
N LYS A 8 -9.47 22.46 27.34
CA LYS A 8 -9.92 23.86 27.47
C LYS A 8 -11.28 23.97 28.14
N LEU A 9 -12.21 23.05 27.84
CA LEU A 9 -13.53 23.01 28.46
C LEU A 9 -13.45 22.67 29.95
N MET A 10 -12.61 21.69 30.32
CA MET A 10 -12.28 21.32 31.70
C MET A 10 -11.69 22.50 32.48
N LEU A 11 -10.66 23.15 31.91
CA LEU A 11 -10.01 24.32 32.52
C LEU A 11 -10.98 25.49 32.68
N GLY A 12 -11.82 25.74 31.68
CA GLY A 12 -12.87 26.76 31.75
C GLY A 12 -13.89 26.48 32.84
N TYR A 13 -14.27 25.21 33.03
CA TYR A 13 -15.21 24.80 34.07
C TYR A 13 -14.61 24.96 35.48
N VAL A 14 -13.35 24.56 35.67
CA VAL A 14 -12.63 24.76 36.94
C VAL A 14 -12.45 26.25 37.25
N ALA A 15 -12.09 27.07 36.25
CA ALA A 15 -11.96 28.51 36.41
C ALA A 15 -13.30 29.17 36.78
N ALA A 16 -14.40 28.77 36.12
CA ALA A 16 -15.74 29.26 36.44
C ALA A 16 -16.18 28.86 37.86
N GLY A 17 -15.88 27.62 38.30
CA GLY A 17 -16.15 27.17 39.66
C GLY A 17 -15.37 27.95 40.72
N LEU A 18 -14.08 28.24 40.47
CA LEU A 18 -13.25 29.06 41.35
C LEU A 18 -13.74 30.51 41.42
N LEU A 19 -14.09 31.11 40.27
CA LEU A 19 -14.69 32.44 40.20
C LEU A 19 -16.02 32.52 40.95
N TRP A 20 -16.84 31.46 40.88
CA TRP A 20 -18.11 31.39 41.58
C TRP A 20 -17.94 31.27 43.11
N LEU A 21 -16.97 30.46 43.57
CA LEU A 21 -16.66 30.31 44.99
C LEU A 21 -16.11 31.61 45.59
N VAL A 22 -15.11 32.21 44.95
CA VAL A 22 -14.45 33.42 45.45
C VAL A 22 -15.36 34.63 45.29
N GLY A 23 -15.97 34.81 44.12
CA GLY A 23 -16.86 35.93 43.83
C GLY A 23 -18.15 35.88 44.65
N GLY A 24 -18.69 34.68 44.88
CA GLY A 24 -19.87 34.50 45.73
C GLY A 24 -19.61 34.93 47.17
N THR A 25 -18.47 34.49 47.74
CA THR A 25 -18.09 34.83 49.12
C THR A 25 -17.77 36.32 49.26
N TRP A 26 -16.98 36.87 48.33
CA TRP A 26 -16.61 38.29 48.30
C TRP A 26 -17.80 39.24 48.19
N LEU A 27 -18.79 38.89 47.36
CA LEU A 27 -19.98 39.73 47.14
C LEU A 27 -20.92 39.74 48.36
N ILE A 28 -20.98 38.63 49.11
CA ILE A 28 -21.72 38.53 50.37
C ILE A 28 -21.09 39.45 51.42
N ASP A 29 -19.76 39.43 51.53
CA ASP A 29 -19.02 40.28 52.47
C ASP A 29 -19.17 41.77 52.14
N GLN A 30 -19.07 42.14 50.85
CA GLN A 30 -19.11 43.54 50.44
C GLN A 30 -20.50 44.19 50.59
N LEU A 31 -21.58 43.42 50.48
CA LEU A 31 -22.94 43.93 50.68
C LEU A 31 -23.37 43.94 52.15
N GLN A 32 -22.48 43.58 53.09
CA GLN A 32 -22.76 43.47 54.54
C GLN A 32 -24.00 42.61 54.85
N LEU A 33 -24.31 41.63 54.00
CA LEU A 33 -25.49 40.78 54.15
C LEU A 33 -25.30 39.70 55.24
N HIS A 34 -24.21 39.77 56.00
CA HIS A 34 -23.80 38.78 57.00
C HIS A 34 -24.89 38.56 58.07
N ASP A 35 -25.52 39.63 58.56
CA ASP A 35 -26.58 39.56 59.57
C ASP A 35 -27.92 39.02 59.00
N TYR A 36 -28.14 39.13 57.69
CA TYR A 36 -29.35 38.64 57.02
C TYR A 36 -29.23 37.16 56.63
N PHE A 37 -28.02 36.70 56.31
CA PHE A 37 -27.72 35.31 55.95
C PHE A 37 -27.22 34.45 57.12
N ALA A 38 -27.03 34.99 58.33
CA ALA A 38 -26.64 34.22 59.52
C ALA A 38 -27.61 33.06 59.85
N GLY A 39 -28.88 33.12 59.39
CA GLY A 39 -29.84 32.01 59.45
C GLY A 39 -29.88 31.08 58.23
N PHE A 40 -29.05 31.35 57.21
CA PHE A 40 -29.09 30.76 55.87
C PHE A 40 -27.78 30.03 55.46
N ASP A 41 -26.89 29.71 56.41
CA ASP A 41 -25.69 28.89 56.16
C ASP A 41 -26.02 27.57 55.43
N LEU A 42 -27.13 26.95 55.81
CA LEU A 42 -27.63 25.74 55.16
C LEU A 42 -27.91 25.97 53.67
N ALA A 43 -28.44 27.13 53.26
CA ALA A 43 -28.75 27.41 51.86
C ALA A 43 -27.49 27.64 51.01
N LEU A 44 -26.44 28.26 51.57
CA LEU A 44 -25.15 28.41 50.90
C LEU A 44 -24.46 27.05 50.73
N VAL A 45 -24.48 26.21 51.76
CA VAL A 45 -23.96 24.83 51.72
C VAL A 45 -24.76 23.99 50.72
N VAL A 46 -26.09 24.05 50.72
CA VAL A 46 -26.96 23.34 49.77
C VAL A 46 -26.72 23.81 48.34
N LYS A 47 -26.56 25.12 48.11
CA LYS A 47 -26.24 25.68 46.79
C LYS A 47 -24.88 25.19 46.27
N ASN A 48 -23.85 25.20 47.11
CA ASN A 48 -22.49 24.77 46.74
C ASN A 48 -22.41 23.26 46.50
N THR A 49 -23.09 22.46 47.33
CA THR A 49 -23.17 21.00 47.13
C THR A 49 -23.91 20.66 45.84
N LEU A 50 -25.03 21.31 45.54
CA LEU A 50 -25.77 21.10 44.30
C LEU A 50 -24.92 21.47 43.06
N PHE A 51 -24.15 22.55 43.12
CA PHE A 51 -23.20 22.90 42.05
C PHE A 51 -22.15 21.82 41.84
N LEU A 52 -21.54 21.29 42.93
CA LEU A 52 -20.57 20.21 42.83
C LEU A 52 -21.18 18.96 42.18
N PHE A 53 -22.39 18.54 42.59
CA PHE A 53 -23.07 17.40 41.97
C PHE A 53 -23.32 17.62 40.48
N VAL A 54 -23.84 18.78 40.08
CA VAL A 54 -24.08 19.11 38.66
C VAL A 54 -22.76 19.12 37.88
N SER A 55 -21.68 19.62 38.47
CA SER A 55 -20.36 19.63 37.82
C SER A 55 -19.83 18.23 37.56
N VAL A 56 -19.95 17.34 38.54
CA VAL A 56 -19.46 15.97 38.46
C VAL A 56 -20.28 15.21 37.42
N ILE A 57 -21.59 15.37 37.42
CA ILE A 57 -22.49 14.73 36.45
C ILE A 57 -22.17 15.22 35.03
N SER A 58 -22.00 16.53 34.83
CA SER A 58 -21.64 17.11 33.53
C SER A 58 -20.29 16.61 33.04
N LEU A 59 -19.29 16.58 33.93
CA LEU A 59 -17.95 16.08 33.61
C LEU A 59 -17.99 14.61 33.19
N VAL A 60 -18.66 13.76 33.98
CA VAL A 60 -18.84 12.34 33.68
C VAL A 60 -19.52 12.16 32.32
N TYR A 61 -20.55 12.95 32.03
CA TYR A 61 -21.26 12.91 30.74
C TYR A 61 -20.36 13.29 29.57
N ILE A 62 -19.59 14.39 29.67
CA ILE A 62 -18.65 14.84 28.63
C ILE A 62 -17.60 13.77 28.36
N VAL A 63 -17.02 13.21 29.43
CA VAL A 63 -15.98 12.19 29.35
C VAL A 63 -16.53 10.90 28.73
N ALA A 64 -17.70 10.43 29.17
CA ALA A 64 -18.36 9.24 28.61
C ALA A 64 -18.66 9.41 27.12
N ASN A 65 -19.20 10.56 26.72
CA ASN A 65 -19.48 10.87 25.31
C ASN A 65 -18.20 11.00 24.47
N TYR A 66 -17.11 11.50 25.03
CA TYR A 66 -15.82 11.56 24.34
C TYR A 66 -15.22 10.16 24.13
N TYR A 67 -15.23 9.32 25.16
CA TYR A 67 -14.71 7.95 25.07
C TYR A 67 -15.53 7.09 24.11
N SER A 68 -16.86 7.21 24.09
CA SER A 68 -17.70 6.48 23.14
C SER A 68 -17.38 6.82 21.69
N GLN A 69 -17.20 8.12 21.38
CA GLN A 69 -16.77 8.56 20.05
C GLN A 69 -15.38 8.05 19.67
N LEU A 70 -14.45 8.08 20.61
CA LEU A 70 -13.07 7.62 20.37
C LEU A 70 -13.04 6.13 20.04
N LEU A 71 -13.75 5.31 20.81
CA LEU A 71 -13.86 3.88 20.58
C LEU A 71 -14.50 3.57 19.24
N ALA A 72 -15.61 4.26 18.90
CA ALA A 72 -16.26 4.10 17.59
C ALA A 72 -15.30 4.42 16.43
N ARG A 73 -14.52 5.50 16.54
CA ARG A 73 -13.52 5.86 15.54
C ARG A 73 -12.44 4.79 15.40
N GLN A 74 -11.98 4.22 16.50
CA GLN A 74 -10.95 3.19 16.48
C GLN A 74 -11.46 1.89 15.85
N THR A 75 -12.71 1.50 16.13
CA THR A 75 -13.35 0.34 15.48
C THR A 75 -13.49 0.54 13.98
N ILE A 76 -13.93 1.74 13.54
CA ILE A 76 -14.06 2.05 12.11
C ILE A 76 -12.69 2.00 11.41
N LEU A 77 -11.65 2.58 12.01
CA LEU A 77 -10.32 2.59 11.43
C LEU A 77 -9.74 1.17 11.33
N ASN A 78 -9.87 0.36 12.39
CA ASN A 78 -9.42 -1.03 12.37
C ASN A 78 -10.18 -1.84 11.32
N ARG A 79 -11.50 -1.64 11.19
CA ARG A 79 -12.30 -2.28 10.16
C ARG A 79 -11.83 -1.88 8.76
N GLN A 80 -11.60 -0.59 8.51
CA GLN A 80 -11.09 -0.11 7.23
C GLN A 80 -9.72 -0.69 6.89
N LEU A 81 -8.84 -0.82 7.90
CA LEU A 81 -7.53 -1.44 7.74
C LEU A 81 -7.66 -2.94 7.41
N THR A 82 -8.48 -3.67 8.14
CA THR A 82 -8.71 -5.10 7.86
C THR A 82 -9.35 -5.31 6.47
N GLU A 83 -10.28 -4.44 6.07
CA GLU A 83 -10.89 -4.49 4.74
C GLU A 83 -9.89 -4.14 3.62
N SER A 84 -8.97 -3.20 3.84
CA SER A 84 -7.94 -2.85 2.86
C SER A 84 -6.88 -3.94 2.75
N GLU A 85 -6.45 -4.52 3.87
CA GLU A 85 -5.56 -5.68 3.91
C GLU A 85 -6.19 -6.89 3.23
N GLY A 86 -7.48 -7.16 3.50
CA GLY A 86 -8.23 -8.23 2.85
C GLY A 86 -8.32 -8.04 1.33
N ARG A 87 -8.61 -6.81 0.87
CA ARG A 87 -8.60 -6.47 -0.56
C ARG A 87 -7.23 -6.65 -1.20
N LEU A 88 -6.17 -6.18 -0.55
CA LEU A 88 -4.80 -6.34 -1.04
C LEU A 88 -4.40 -7.81 -1.14
N ARG A 89 -4.70 -8.63 -0.12
CA ARG A 89 -4.44 -10.07 -0.15
C ARG A 89 -5.22 -10.76 -1.26
N HIS A 90 -6.50 -10.44 -1.42
CA HIS A 90 -7.29 -11.00 -2.52
C HIS A 90 -6.69 -10.64 -3.87
N LEU A 91 -6.33 -9.37 -4.09
CA LEU A 91 -5.71 -8.94 -5.34
C LEU A 91 -4.41 -9.71 -5.60
N LEU A 92 -3.51 -9.77 -4.61
CA LEU A 92 -2.25 -10.51 -4.74
C LEU A 92 -2.47 -11.99 -5.09
N ASN A 93 -3.39 -12.67 -4.41
CA ASN A 93 -3.73 -14.06 -4.72
C ASN A 93 -4.29 -14.21 -6.14
N THR A 94 -5.20 -13.32 -6.54
CA THR A 94 -5.75 -13.32 -7.91
C THR A 94 -4.65 -13.12 -8.95
N TYR A 95 -3.73 -12.16 -8.73
CA TYR A 95 -2.59 -11.95 -9.61
C TYR A 95 -1.72 -13.20 -9.70
N GLU A 96 -1.41 -13.84 -8.58
CA GLU A 96 -0.62 -15.08 -8.55
C GLU A 96 -1.30 -16.21 -9.33
N TYR A 97 -2.62 -16.39 -9.18
CA TYR A 97 -3.37 -17.41 -9.94
C TYR A 97 -3.40 -17.13 -11.43
N VAL A 98 -3.60 -15.86 -11.84
CA VAL A 98 -3.56 -15.47 -13.26
C VAL A 98 -2.19 -15.77 -13.85
N MET A 99 -1.11 -15.41 -13.13
CA MET A 99 0.26 -15.64 -13.57
C MET A 99 0.59 -17.13 -13.70
N LYS A 100 0.12 -17.96 -12.75
CA LYS A 100 0.26 -19.43 -12.83
C LYS A 100 -0.55 -20.01 -13.99
N ALA A 101 -1.74 -19.48 -14.28
CA ALA A 101 -2.59 -19.96 -15.35
C ALA A 101 -2.06 -19.61 -16.75
N THR A 102 -1.41 -18.46 -16.92
CA THR A 102 -0.81 -18.04 -18.21
C THR A 102 0.59 -18.59 -18.45
N ASN A 103 1.16 -19.28 -17.45
CA ASN A 103 2.53 -19.79 -17.46
C ASN A 103 3.56 -18.68 -17.75
N ASP A 104 3.29 -17.48 -17.23
CA ASP A 104 4.09 -16.30 -17.47
C ASP A 104 5.22 -16.19 -16.43
N VAL A 105 6.41 -15.84 -16.91
CA VAL A 105 7.55 -15.48 -16.09
C VAL A 105 7.61 -13.97 -15.96
N ILE A 106 7.46 -13.45 -14.74
CA ILE A 106 7.47 -12.02 -14.49
C ILE A 106 8.86 -11.56 -14.09
N TRP A 107 9.27 -10.45 -14.68
CA TRP A 107 10.57 -9.84 -14.44
C TRP A 107 10.45 -8.35 -14.19
N ASP A 108 11.41 -7.86 -13.41
CA ASP A 108 11.52 -6.49 -12.97
C ASP A 108 12.94 -6.01 -13.19
N TYR A 109 13.11 -5.10 -14.12
CA TYR A 109 14.39 -4.54 -14.50
C TYR A 109 14.51 -3.11 -13.97
N ASP A 110 15.35 -2.94 -12.97
CA ASP A 110 15.82 -1.66 -12.48
C ASP A 110 16.91 -1.15 -13.42
N ILE A 111 16.53 -0.17 -14.25
CA ILE A 111 17.40 0.40 -15.29
C ILE A 111 18.51 1.23 -14.63
N ALA A 112 18.18 1.96 -13.57
CA ALA A 112 19.12 2.82 -12.88
C ALA A 112 20.25 2.03 -12.21
N ASN A 113 19.92 0.90 -11.60
CA ASN A 113 20.89 0.04 -10.92
C ASN A 113 21.39 -1.13 -11.78
N ASN A 114 20.90 -1.28 -13.01
CA ASN A 114 21.19 -2.40 -13.91
C ASN A 114 20.97 -3.77 -13.24
N LYS A 115 19.81 -3.93 -12.59
CA LYS A 115 19.44 -5.14 -11.82
C LYS A 115 18.14 -5.73 -12.33
N LEU A 116 18.16 -7.01 -12.65
CA LEU A 116 17.01 -7.81 -13.03
C LEU A 116 16.60 -8.68 -11.86
N LYS A 117 15.32 -8.66 -11.54
CA LYS A 117 14.71 -9.51 -10.54
C LYS A 117 13.62 -10.35 -11.20
N TRP A 118 13.72 -11.66 -11.04
CA TRP A 118 12.62 -12.57 -11.35
C TRP A 118 11.60 -12.50 -10.23
N LEU A 119 10.38 -12.06 -10.54
CA LEU A 119 9.31 -11.91 -9.56
C LEU A 119 8.51 -13.22 -9.39
N SER A 120 8.33 -13.99 -10.47
CA SER A 120 7.54 -15.24 -10.44
C SER A 120 7.76 -16.08 -11.70
N GLY A 121 7.48 -17.39 -11.62
CA GLY A 121 7.34 -18.30 -12.76
C GLY A 121 8.66 -18.77 -13.39
N TYR A 122 9.78 -18.06 -13.15
CA TYR A 122 11.07 -18.37 -13.77
C TYR A 122 11.52 -19.81 -13.52
N ARG A 123 11.31 -20.32 -12.31
CA ARG A 123 11.71 -21.67 -11.91
C ARG A 123 10.81 -22.72 -12.53
N GLU A 124 9.50 -22.50 -12.48
CA GLU A 124 8.49 -23.42 -12.98
C GLU A 124 8.55 -23.57 -14.51
N VAL A 125 8.76 -22.45 -15.22
CA VAL A 125 8.73 -22.42 -16.69
C VAL A 125 10.06 -22.89 -17.30
N PHE A 126 11.20 -22.52 -16.70
CA PHE A 126 12.53 -22.83 -17.25
C PHE A 126 13.32 -23.91 -16.48
N GLY A 127 12.78 -24.46 -15.39
CA GLY A 127 13.32 -25.63 -14.69
C GLY A 127 14.45 -25.35 -13.69
N PHE A 128 14.60 -24.13 -13.20
CA PHE A 128 15.67 -23.75 -12.27
C PHE A 128 15.35 -24.09 -10.81
N THR A 129 16.36 -24.54 -10.05
CA THR A 129 16.20 -24.86 -8.61
C THR A 129 16.71 -23.71 -7.72
N SER A 130 16.31 -23.72 -6.44
CA SER A 130 16.60 -22.63 -5.48
C SER A 130 18.08 -22.37 -5.20
N ASN A 131 18.97 -23.30 -5.54
CA ASN A 131 20.42 -23.13 -5.39
C ASN A 131 21.11 -22.55 -6.64
N ASP A 132 20.39 -22.39 -7.75
CA ASP A 132 20.90 -21.79 -8.99
C ASP A 132 20.77 -20.25 -8.98
N GLU A 133 20.45 -19.66 -7.83
CA GLU A 133 20.31 -18.22 -7.64
C GLU A 133 21.67 -17.51 -7.73
N LEU A 134 22.09 -17.22 -8.96
CA LEU A 134 22.98 -16.10 -9.18
C LEU A 134 22.13 -14.84 -9.35
N PRO A 135 22.34 -13.80 -8.51
CA PRO A 135 22.07 -12.44 -8.94
C PRO A 135 22.92 -12.24 -10.19
N VAL A 136 22.28 -12.14 -11.35
CA VAL A 136 23.02 -11.83 -12.58
C VAL A 136 23.34 -10.34 -12.53
N GLU A 137 24.43 -9.98 -11.87
CA GLU A 137 25.06 -8.69 -12.11
C GLU A 137 25.40 -8.62 -13.61
N ASN A 138 25.00 -7.52 -14.28
CA ASN A 138 24.89 -7.33 -15.75
C ASN A 138 23.57 -7.81 -16.36
N ALA A 139 22.49 -7.19 -15.93
CA ALA A 139 21.19 -7.81 -15.81
C ALA A 139 20.22 -7.45 -16.92
N PHE A 140 20.54 -7.66 -18.20
CA PHE A 140 19.47 -7.54 -19.20
C PHE A 140 18.66 -8.84 -19.33
N TRP A 141 19.29 -10.01 -19.42
CA TRP A 141 18.59 -11.31 -19.55
C TRP A 141 19.39 -12.54 -19.05
N ASN A 142 20.60 -12.29 -18.51
CA ASN A 142 21.75 -13.14 -18.78
C ASN A 142 21.83 -13.38 -20.30
N MET A 143 22.29 -12.39 -21.08
CA MET A 143 22.23 -12.38 -22.56
C MET A 143 22.75 -13.67 -23.22
N ASN A 144 23.55 -14.46 -22.50
CA ASN A 144 24.02 -15.78 -22.89
C ASN A 144 22.92 -16.84 -23.01
N ARG A 145 21.75 -16.63 -22.40
CA ARG A 145 20.62 -17.56 -22.41
C ARG A 145 19.67 -17.31 -23.59
N ILE A 146 19.84 -16.22 -24.32
CA ILE A 146 19.17 -16.01 -25.61
C ILE A 146 20.00 -16.71 -26.69
N HIS A 147 19.34 -17.46 -27.55
CA HIS A 147 19.96 -18.11 -28.71
C HIS A 147 20.77 -17.11 -29.53
N GLU A 148 21.92 -17.54 -30.06
CA GLU A 148 22.90 -16.68 -30.70
C GLU A 148 22.34 -15.85 -31.86
N ASP A 149 21.53 -16.46 -32.73
CA ASP A 149 20.86 -15.78 -33.85
C ASP A 149 19.92 -14.66 -33.40
N ASP A 150 19.20 -14.87 -32.29
CA ASP A 150 18.11 -14.00 -31.85
C ASP A 150 18.65 -12.84 -30.97
N ARG A 151 19.82 -13.05 -30.36
CA ARG A 151 20.42 -12.16 -29.36
C ARG A 151 20.62 -10.74 -29.88
N LYS A 152 21.23 -10.60 -31.06
CA LYS A 152 21.57 -9.27 -31.62
C LYS A 152 20.31 -8.46 -31.93
N ALA A 153 19.30 -9.09 -32.51
CA ALA A 153 18.02 -8.44 -32.84
C ALA A 153 17.27 -8.01 -31.57
N THR A 154 17.19 -8.91 -30.59
CA THR A 154 16.50 -8.67 -29.31
C THR A 154 17.11 -7.49 -28.56
N ILE A 155 18.44 -7.48 -28.39
CA ILE A 155 19.15 -6.38 -27.72
C ILE A 155 18.95 -5.05 -28.44
N LYS A 156 19.01 -5.05 -29.77
CA LYS A 156 18.79 -3.84 -30.56
C LYS A 156 17.39 -3.30 -30.33
N SER A 157 16.37 -4.15 -30.42
CA SER A 157 14.97 -3.75 -30.20
C SER A 157 14.75 -3.13 -28.83
N PHE A 158 15.36 -3.72 -27.79
CA PHE A 158 15.24 -3.21 -26.44
C PHE A 158 15.91 -1.85 -26.26
N LYS A 159 17.15 -1.71 -26.76
CA LYS A 159 17.86 -0.41 -26.74
C LYS A 159 17.08 0.67 -27.47
N THR A 160 16.44 0.33 -28.59
CA THR A 160 15.59 1.27 -29.33
C THR A 160 14.42 1.74 -28.48
N VAL A 161 13.72 0.85 -27.76
CA VAL A 161 12.62 1.26 -26.87
C VAL A 161 13.11 2.20 -25.77
N LEU A 162 14.27 1.94 -25.16
CA LEU A 162 14.84 2.83 -24.15
C LEU A 162 15.20 4.21 -24.74
N GLN A 163 15.82 4.24 -25.93
CA GLN A 163 16.22 5.47 -26.59
C GLN A 163 15.03 6.32 -27.04
N LEU A 164 14.01 5.67 -27.61
CA LEU A 164 12.78 6.32 -28.06
C LEU A 164 11.80 6.59 -26.92
N LYS A 165 12.09 6.09 -25.70
CA LYS A 165 11.24 6.19 -24.51
C LYS A 165 9.83 5.64 -24.76
N GLU A 166 9.72 4.60 -25.58
CA GLU A 166 8.46 3.95 -25.87
C GLU A 166 7.94 3.19 -24.65
N ARG A 167 6.65 3.34 -24.34
CA ARG A 167 6.06 2.73 -23.14
C ARG A 167 5.97 1.21 -23.21
N LYS A 168 6.03 0.62 -24.41
CA LYS A 168 5.82 -0.81 -24.63
C LYS A 168 6.96 -1.37 -25.46
N TRP A 169 7.43 -2.55 -25.08
CA TRP A 169 8.37 -3.36 -25.85
C TRP A 169 7.81 -4.76 -26.00
N ASN A 170 7.99 -5.36 -27.17
CA ASN A 170 7.67 -6.76 -27.39
C ASN A 170 8.80 -7.40 -28.20
N ALA A 171 9.13 -8.64 -27.89
CA ALA A 171 10.08 -9.46 -28.65
C ALA A 171 9.69 -10.94 -28.59
N GLU A 172 10.01 -11.70 -29.62
CA GLU A 172 9.95 -13.16 -29.59
C GLU A 172 11.35 -13.71 -29.84
N TYR A 173 11.81 -14.63 -29.00
CA TYR A 173 13.15 -15.22 -29.12
C TYR A 173 13.22 -16.60 -28.46
N ARG A 174 14.28 -17.35 -28.74
CA ARG A 174 14.58 -18.63 -28.10
C ARG A 174 15.36 -18.40 -26.80
N TYR A 175 14.82 -18.89 -25.69
CA TYR A 175 15.42 -18.82 -24.36
C TYR A 175 15.88 -20.21 -23.89
N LEU A 176 17.11 -20.29 -23.41
CA LEU A 176 17.73 -21.52 -22.92
C LEU A 176 17.11 -21.91 -21.58
N CYS A 177 16.77 -23.18 -21.39
CA CYS A 177 16.23 -23.74 -20.14
C CYS A 177 17.35 -24.37 -19.30
N ALA A 178 17.05 -24.80 -18.07
CA ALA A 178 18.01 -25.44 -17.19
C ALA A 178 18.51 -26.81 -17.72
N ASP A 179 17.67 -27.51 -18.49
CA ASP A 179 17.97 -28.78 -19.15
C ASP A 179 18.80 -28.63 -20.44
N GLY A 180 19.11 -27.41 -20.86
CA GLY A 180 19.85 -27.09 -22.09
C GLY A 180 18.98 -27.01 -23.35
N ALA A 181 17.67 -27.25 -23.26
CA ALA A 181 16.75 -27.05 -24.38
C ALA A 181 16.41 -25.56 -24.56
N TYR A 182 16.08 -25.16 -25.79
CA TYR A 182 15.55 -23.84 -26.07
C TYR A 182 14.03 -23.88 -26.16
N LYS A 183 13.37 -22.89 -25.55
CA LYS A 183 11.93 -22.62 -25.71
C LYS A 183 11.71 -21.31 -26.43
N TYR A 184 10.69 -21.25 -27.28
CA TYR A 184 10.23 -19.97 -27.82
C TYR A 184 9.47 -19.20 -26.74
N VAL A 185 9.89 -17.96 -26.49
CA VAL A 185 9.22 -17.05 -25.56
C VAL A 185 8.71 -15.81 -26.29
N ALA A 186 7.51 -15.36 -25.92
CA ALA A 186 7.01 -14.04 -26.25
C ALA A 186 7.17 -13.14 -25.03
N ASP A 187 8.02 -12.14 -25.16
CA ASP A 187 8.40 -11.26 -24.08
C ASP A 187 7.82 -9.87 -24.28
N ARG A 188 7.23 -9.32 -23.23
CA ARG A 188 6.51 -8.04 -23.26
C ARG A 188 6.89 -7.23 -22.04
N GLY A 189 7.33 -6.00 -22.25
CA GLY A 189 7.72 -5.10 -21.17
C GLY A 189 7.01 -3.74 -21.26
N TYR A 190 6.80 -3.13 -20.10
CA TYR A 190 6.25 -1.80 -19.94
C TYR A 190 7.27 -0.87 -19.28
N LEU A 191 7.61 0.22 -19.97
CA LEU A 191 8.63 1.16 -19.55
C LEU A 191 8.06 2.22 -18.61
N ILE A 192 8.65 2.30 -17.42
CA ILE A 192 8.35 3.30 -16.40
C ILE A 192 9.39 4.41 -16.53
N LEU A 193 8.88 5.63 -16.68
CA LEU A 193 9.66 6.85 -16.79
C LEU A 193 9.47 7.64 -15.49
N ASP A 194 10.50 8.37 -15.06
CA ASP A 194 10.40 9.34 -13.96
C ASP A 194 9.67 10.63 -14.39
N ASP A 195 9.57 11.59 -13.46
CA ASP A 195 8.94 12.89 -13.69
C ASP A 195 9.67 13.75 -14.75
N ASN A 196 10.95 13.45 -15.04
CA ASN A 196 11.74 14.09 -16.08
C ASN A 196 11.62 13.38 -17.44
N GLY A 197 10.86 12.28 -17.50
CA GLY A 197 10.72 11.45 -18.69
C GLY A 197 11.92 10.54 -18.96
N GLU A 198 12.75 10.24 -17.96
CA GLU A 198 13.89 9.32 -18.07
C GLU A 198 13.50 7.88 -17.72
N PRO A 199 13.97 6.87 -18.47
CA PRO A 199 13.77 5.46 -18.16
C PRO A 199 14.37 5.07 -16.81
N VAL A 200 13.53 4.65 -15.85
CA VAL A 200 13.99 4.23 -14.51
C VAL A 200 13.78 2.75 -14.23
N ARG A 201 12.72 2.16 -14.79
CA ARG A 201 12.36 0.77 -14.50
C ARG A 201 11.55 0.18 -15.65
N MET A 202 11.62 -1.12 -15.81
CA MET A 202 10.78 -1.84 -16.76
C MET A 202 10.26 -3.12 -16.14
N LEU A 203 8.95 -3.31 -16.21
CA LEU A 203 8.28 -4.52 -15.75
C LEU A 203 7.78 -5.29 -16.95
N GLY A 204 7.92 -6.61 -16.94
CA GLY A 204 7.47 -7.41 -18.06
C GLY A 204 7.18 -8.85 -17.72
N ALA A 205 6.72 -9.56 -18.74
CA ALA A 205 6.33 -10.95 -18.69
C ALA A 205 6.83 -11.67 -19.94
N MET A 206 7.47 -12.81 -19.74
CA MET A 206 7.67 -13.80 -20.81
C MET A 206 6.61 -14.87 -20.74
N GLN A 207 6.06 -15.18 -21.89
CA GLN A 207 5.14 -16.28 -22.08
C GLN A 207 5.81 -17.39 -22.88
N ASP A 208 5.72 -18.63 -22.40
CA ASP A 208 6.11 -19.81 -23.19
C ASP A 208 5.12 -19.97 -24.36
N ILE A 209 5.62 -19.82 -25.59
CA ILE A 209 4.83 -19.92 -26.83
C ILE A 209 5.27 -21.11 -27.68
N ASP A 210 6.02 -22.06 -27.11
CA ASP A 210 6.62 -23.17 -27.84
C ASP A 210 5.54 -24.03 -28.54
N VAL A 211 4.46 -24.34 -27.83
CA VAL A 211 3.29 -25.05 -28.38
C VAL A 211 2.73 -24.31 -29.61
N ARG A 212 2.50 -22.99 -29.48
CA ARG A 212 1.92 -22.17 -30.55
C ARG A 212 2.84 -22.12 -31.78
N LYS A 213 4.15 -21.94 -31.59
CA LYS A 213 5.12 -21.88 -32.69
C LYS A 213 5.28 -23.23 -33.38
N ASN A 214 5.40 -24.31 -32.63
CA ASN A 214 5.56 -25.65 -33.18
C ASN A 214 4.33 -26.09 -33.99
N TYR A 215 3.11 -25.71 -33.57
CA TYR A 215 1.92 -25.94 -34.40
C TYR A 215 1.95 -25.16 -35.71
N GLY A 216 2.32 -23.88 -35.69
CA GLY A 216 2.44 -23.05 -36.89
C GLY A 216 3.45 -23.62 -37.90
N LEU A 217 4.65 -23.95 -37.42
CA LEU A 217 5.72 -24.53 -38.25
C LEU A 217 5.31 -25.88 -38.87
N ARG A 218 4.56 -26.71 -38.14
CA ARG A 218 4.04 -27.98 -38.67
C ARG A 218 3.02 -27.77 -39.78
N LEU A 219 2.15 -26.77 -39.66
CA LEU A 219 1.16 -26.44 -40.69
C LEU A 219 1.84 -25.89 -41.95
N GLU A 220 2.83 -25.00 -41.79
CA GLU A 220 3.61 -24.48 -42.91
C GLU A 220 4.35 -25.59 -43.65
N ALA A 221 5.05 -26.47 -42.92
CA ALA A 221 5.76 -27.61 -43.51
C ALA A 221 4.82 -28.63 -44.19
N GLN A 222 3.55 -28.72 -43.78
CA GLN A 222 2.55 -29.53 -44.48
C GLN A 222 2.07 -28.86 -45.77
N ASN A 223 1.83 -27.55 -45.73
CA ASN A 223 1.40 -26.79 -46.91
C ASN A 223 2.50 -26.73 -47.99
N GLU A 224 3.78 -26.65 -47.62
CA GLU A 224 4.90 -26.72 -48.56
C GLU A 224 5.07 -28.10 -49.21
N LYS A 225 4.62 -29.18 -48.56
CA LYS A 225 4.67 -30.54 -49.11
C LYS A 225 3.48 -30.87 -50.02
N LEU A 226 2.42 -30.07 -49.94
CA LEU A 226 1.18 -30.24 -50.70
C LEU A 226 1.12 -29.34 -51.95
N ASN A 227 2.01 -28.35 -52.05
CA ASN A 227 2.24 -27.53 -53.24
C ASN A 227 3.43 -28.06 -54.05
#